data_AF-A0A261WIG4-F1
#
_entry.id   AF-A0A261WIG4-F1
#
_cell.length_a   1.000
_cell.length_b   1.000
_cell.length_c   1.000
_cell.angle_alpha   90.00
_cell.angle_beta   90.00
_cell.angle_gamma   90.00
#
_symmetry.space_group_name_H-M   'P 1'
#
loop_
_entity.id
_entity.type
_entity.pdbx_description
1 polymer ?
#
loop_
_entity_poly.entity_id
_entity_poly.type
_entity_poly.pdbx_seq_one_letter_code
_entity_poly.pdbx_strand_id
1 'polypeptide(L)'
;MGSPTAEELTGCLFFSPDDGRIWLNDQRMLLLHSSSFGTLRREIIERLGQEQARGMFTRAGYLSGARDARLIRERWPLADATSAFRAGTHLHTLEGMAKVEPLHFKFDAESGFYEGEFLWHNSCEADEHLAACGTGQDPVCWTEIGYAIGFVSGLFGQMVIFREVECRGMGHASCRVIGKTAEQWGDVERDLSYLSVAKTAVPAHTLALANAHYDAGPPTGTDQPLIGASAAFNAATQALQRVAMTPATVLISGESGVGKR
;
A
#
# COMPACT_ATOMS: atom_id res chain seq x y z
N MET A 1 -9.72 -23.52 -16.36
CA MET A 1 -9.31 -22.15 -16.73
C MET A 1 -7.81 -22.09 -16.53
N GLY A 2 -7.06 -21.77 -17.59
CA GLY A 2 -5.60 -21.79 -17.59
C GLY A 2 -4.99 -20.49 -17.06
N SER A 3 -3.69 -20.29 -17.34
CA SER A 3 -2.94 -19.07 -17.04
C SER A 3 -3.57 -17.81 -17.66
N PRO A 4 -3.55 -16.65 -16.97
CA PRO A 4 -4.12 -15.41 -17.50
C PRO A 4 -3.38 -14.95 -18.77
N THR A 5 -4.14 -14.62 -19.81
CA THR A 5 -3.61 -14.00 -21.03
C THR A 5 -3.70 -12.47 -20.96
N ALA A 6 -2.88 -11.76 -21.76
CA ALA A 6 -2.95 -10.31 -21.84
C ALA A 6 -4.32 -9.80 -22.33
N GLU A 7 -4.98 -10.56 -23.23
CA GLU A 7 -6.32 -10.26 -23.72
C GLU A 7 -7.36 -10.38 -22.61
N GLU A 8 -7.32 -11.44 -21.80
CA GLU A 8 -8.24 -11.60 -20.67
C GLU A 8 -8.05 -10.52 -19.60
N LEU A 9 -6.81 -10.09 -19.33
CA LEU A 9 -6.51 -9.00 -18.40
C LEU A 9 -7.02 -7.66 -18.93
N THR A 10 -6.81 -7.37 -20.22
CA THR A 10 -7.35 -6.16 -20.85
C THR A 10 -8.88 -6.18 -20.87
N GLY A 11 -9.47 -7.36 -21.11
CA GLY A 11 -10.91 -7.60 -21.00
C GLY A 11 -11.46 -7.48 -19.57
N CYS A 12 -10.63 -7.21 -18.56
CA CYS A 12 -11.09 -6.79 -17.24
C CYS A 12 -11.36 -5.29 -17.16
N LEU A 13 -10.87 -4.48 -18.10
CA LEU A 13 -11.06 -3.02 -18.11
C LEU A 13 -12.31 -2.65 -18.90
N PHE A 14 -13.30 -2.10 -18.21
CA PHE A 14 -14.59 -1.72 -18.79
C PHE A 14 -14.84 -0.23 -18.64
N PHE A 15 -15.18 0.42 -19.75
CA PHE A 15 -15.67 1.79 -19.76
C PHE A 15 -17.20 1.77 -19.88
N SER A 16 -17.89 2.43 -18.94
CA SER A 16 -19.31 2.76 -19.06
C SER A 16 -19.45 4.28 -19.14
N PRO A 17 -19.34 4.88 -20.35
CA PRO A 17 -19.39 6.33 -20.52
C PRO A 17 -20.71 6.94 -20.08
N ASP A 18 -21.82 6.29 -20.38
CA ASP A 18 -23.16 6.78 -20.04
C ASP A 18 -23.39 6.83 -18.51
N ASP A 19 -22.75 5.91 -17.76
CA ASP A 19 -22.78 5.91 -16.29
C ASP A 19 -21.66 6.75 -15.65
N GLY A 20 -20.69 7.22 -16.45
CA GLY A 20 -19.50 7.93 -15.98
C GLY A 20 -18.57 7.06 -15.10
N ARG A 21 -18.40 5.78 -15.44
CA ARG A 21 -17.59 4.83 -14.63
C ARG A 21 -16.58 4.07 -15.48
N ILE A 22 -15.42 3.81 -14.87
CA ILE A 22 -14.41 2.90 -15.38
C ILE A 22 -14.26 1.80 -14.34
N TRP A 23 -14.15 0.56 -14.78
CA TRP A 23 -14.02 -0.60 -13.92
C TRP A 23 -12.83 -1.45 -14.33
N LEU A 24 -12.08 -1.94 -13.37
CA LEU A 24 -11.18 -3.07 -13.53
C LEU A 24 -11.81 -4.24 -12.78
N ASN A 25 -12.48 -5.13 -13.51
CA ASN A 25 -13.36 -6.16 -12.96
C ASN A 25 -14.48 -5.55 -12.09
N ASP A 26 -14.45 -5.80 -10.78
CA ASP A 26 -15.38 -5.29 -9.77
C ASP A 26 -14.85 -4.04 -9.04
N GLN A 27 -13.68 -3.54 -9.44
CA GLN A 27 -13.04 -2.38 -8.84
C GLN A 27 -13.33 -1.12 -9.63
N ARG A 28 -13.85 -0.08 -8.96
CA ARG A 28 -14.07 1.22 -9.60
C ARG A 28 -12.76 1.96 -9.77
N MET A 29 -12.47 2.36 -11.00
CA MET A 29 -11.26 3.08 -11.40
C MET A 29 -11.56 4.54 -11.74
N LEU A 30 -10.51 5.35 -11.75
CA LEU A 30 -10.51 6.73 -12.24
C LEU A 30 -9.41 6.88 -13.28
N LEU A 31 -9.71 7.54 -14.39
CA LEU A 31 -8.71 7.93 -15.39
C LEU A 31 -8.32 9.39 -15.13
N LEU A 32 -7.07 9.59 -14.70
CA LEU A 32 -6.52 10.88 -14.33
C LEU A 32 -5.29 11.18 -15.21
N HIS A 33 -5.13 12.43 -15.64
CA HIS A 33 -3.91 12.86 -16.33
C HIS A 33 -2.68 12.70 -15.42
N SER A 34 -1.58 12.16 -15.95
CA SER A 34 -0.32 12.03 -15.22
C SER A 34 0.14 13.37 -14.63
N SER A 35 0.01 14.46 -15.39
CA SER A 35 0.37 15.82 -14.94
C SER A 35 -0.47 16.33 -13.77
N SER A 36 -1.72 15.89 -13.65
CA SER A 36 -2.58 16.19 -12.50
C SER A 36 -2.14 15.39 -11.28
N PHE A 37 -1.78 14.12 -11.46
CA PHE A 37 -1.18 13.29 -10.41
C PHE A 37 0.17 13.87 -9.95
N GLY A 38 1.04 14.29 -10.87
CA GLY A 38 2.31 14.97 -10.61
C GLY A 38 2.14 16.27 -9.83
N THR A 39 1.15 17.09 -10.19
CA THR A 39 0.81 18.32 -9.45
C THR A 39 0.36 18.02 -8.03
N LEU A 40 -0.58 17.07 -7.85
CA LEU A 40 -1.03 16.65 -6.52
C LEU A 40 0.14 16.12 -5.67
N ARG A 41 1.01 15.31 -6.27
CA ARG A 41 2.20 14.78 -5.63
C ARG A 41 3.15 15.88 -5.18
N ARG A 42 3.45 16.86 -6.03
CA ARG A 42 4.28 18.02 -5.68
C ARG A 42 3.68 18.79 -4.50
N GLU A 43 2.39 19.11 -4.55
CA GLU A 43 1.72 19.84 -3.45
C GLU A 43 1.78 19.09 -2.11
N ILE A 44 1.63 17.76 -2.14
CA ILE A 44 1.74 16.92 -0.93
C ILE A 44 3.18 16.95 -0.39
N ILE A 45 4.18 16.83 -1.27
CA ILE A 45 5.60 16.89 -0.88
C ILE A 45 5.93 18.26 -0.28
N GLU A 46 5.51 19.36 -0.91
CA GLU A 46 5.75 20.72 -0.44
C GLU A 46 5.11 20.98 0.93
N ARG A 47 3.92 20.42 1.21
CA ARG A 47 3.21 20.62 2.46
C ARG A 47 3.67 19.73 3.61
N LEU A 48 3.99 18.46 3.33
CA LEU A 48 4.27 17.45 4.37
C LEU A 48 5.74 17.07 4.47
N GLY A 49 6.55 17.45 3.49
CA GLY A 49 7.90 16.94 3.31
C GLY A 49 7.94 15.54 2.69
N GLN A 50 9.13 15.17 2.24
CA GLN A 50 9.38 13.97 1.44
C GLN A 50 9.05 12.67 2.17
N GLU A 51 9.45 12.53 3.44
CA GLU A 51 9.26 11.28 4.21
C GLU A 51 7.77 10.95 4.45
N GLN A 52 6.97 11.94 4.83
CA GLN A 52 5.52 11.75 5.04
C GLN A 52 4.78 11.49 3.73
N ALA A 53 5.12 12.26 2.68
CA ALA A 53 4.58 12.07 1.34
C ALA A 53 4.89 10.65 0.80
N ARG A 54 6.14 10.20 0.94
CA ARG A 54 6.57 8.85 0.57
C ARG A 54 5.72 7.78 1.22
N GLY A 55 5.54 7.83 2.55
CA GLY A 55 4.66 6.90 3.23
C GLY A 55 3.22 6.91 2.69
N MET A 56 2.65 8.08 2.39
CA MET A 56 1.30 8.17 1.83
C MET A 56 1.18 7.49 0.47
N PHE A 57 2.09 7.80 -0.47
CA PHE A 57 2.10 7.23 -1.81
C PHE A 57 2.39 5.73 -1.80
N THR A 58 3.31 5.27 -0.94
CA THR A 58 3.61 3.84 -0.78
C THR A 58 2.43 3.07 -0.22
N ARG A 59 1.70 3.59 0.78
CA ARG A 59 0.46 2.92 1.27
C ARG A 59 -0.64 2.87 0.23
N ALA A 60 -0.82 3.95 -0.54
CA ALA A 60 -1.80 3.97 -1.63
C ALA A 60 -1.48 2.89 -2.67
N GLY A 61 -0.20 2.79 -3.08
CA GLY A 61 0.29 1.75 -3.97
C GLY A 61 0.08 0.35 -3.40
N TYR A 62 0.46 0.13 -2.13
CA TYR A 62 0.29 -1.16 -1.44
C TYR A 62 -1.16 -1.64 -1.48
N LEU A 63 -2.10 -0.76 -1.19
CA LEU A 63 -3.53 -1.10 -1.23
C LEU A 63 -4.00 -1.41 -2.66
N SER A 64 -3.47 -0.73 -3.68
CA SER A 64 -3.77 -1.03 -5.09
C SER A 64 -3.25 -2.42 -5.47
N GLY A 65 -1.97 -2.69 -5.23
CA GLY A 65 -1.36 -3.99 -5.54
C GLY A 65 -2.01 -5.16 -4.79
N ALA A 66 -2.37 -4.97 -3.52
CA ALA A 66 -3.05 -6.01 -2.75
C ALA A 66 -4.45 -6.34 -3.29
N ARG A 67 -5.18 -5.35 -3.84
CA ARG A 67 -6.47 -5.57 -4.52
C ARG A 67 -6.30 -6.34 -5.82
N ASP A 68 -5.28 -6.00 -6.60
CA ASP A 68 -4.98 -6.72 -7.84
C ASP A 68 -4.53 -8.15 -7.60
N ALA A 69 -3.74 -8.40 -6.57
CA ALA A 69 -3.40 -9.76 -6.16
C ALA A 69 -4.66 -10.56 -5.80
N ARG A 70 -5.62 -9.94 -5.11
CA ARG A 70 -6.90 -10.56 -4.79
C ARG A 70 -7.70 -10.86 -6.08
N LEU A 71 -7.79 -9.92 -7.01
CA LEU A 71 -8.43 -10.11 -8.30
C LEU A 71 -7.86 -11.33 -9.04
N ILE A 72 -6.52 -11.42 -9.13
CA ILE A 72 -5.85 -12.54 -9.80
C ILE A 72 -6.21 -13.87 -9.13
N ARG A 73 -6.16 -13.95 -7.78
CA ARG A 73 -6.50 -15.17 -7.05
C ARG A 73 -7.96 -15.59 -7.21
N GLU A 74 -8.89 -14.63 -7.22
CA GLU A 74 -10.32 -14.92 -7.36
C GLU A 74 -10.69 -15.38 -8.77
N ARG A 75 -10.10 -14.76 -9.80
CA ARG A 75 -10.46 -15.02 -11.20
C ARG A 75 -9.68 -16.17 -11.82
N TRP A 76 -8.45 -16.41 -11.38
CA TRP A 76 -7.62 -17.53 -11.84
C TRP A 76 -7.08 -18.35 -10.67
N PRO A 77 -7.96 -19.04 -9.89
CA PRO A 77 -7.56 -19.80 -8.70
C PRO A 77 -6.64 -21.00 -8.99
N LEU A 78 -6.55 -21.41 -10.26
CA LEU A 78 -5.72 -22.52 -10.72
C LEU A 78 -4.46 -22.05 -11.49
N ALA A 79 -4.21 -20.74 -11.58
CA ALA A 79 -3.00 -20.24 -12.19
C ALA A 79 -1.77 -20.64 -11.35
N ASP A 80 -0.72 -21.10 -12.02
CA ASP A 80 0.56 -21.30 -11.37
C ASP A 80 1.17 -19.94 -10.95
N ALA A 81 2.10 -19.97 -10.00
CA ALA A 81 2.72 -18.77 -9.44
C ALA A 81 3.38 -17.86 -10.50
N THR A 82 4.01 -18.44 -11.53
CA THR A 82 4.67 -17.67 -12.60
C THR A 82 3.63 -16.92 -13.42
N SER A 83 2.53 -17.59 -13.77
CA SER A 83 1.43 -16.99 -14.53
C SER A 83 0.69 -15.92 -13.73
N ALA A 84 0.40 -16.17 -12.45
CA ALA A 84 -0.24 -15.20 -11.57
C ALA A 84 0.64 -13.96 -11.36
N PHE A 85 1.95 -14.14 -11.19
CA PHE A 85 2.91 -13.04 -11.08
C PHE A 85 2.94 -12.19 -12.36
N ARG A 86 3.08 -12.83 -13.54
CA ARG A 86 3.05 -12.14 -14.84
C ARG A 86 1.76 -11.37 -15.04
N ALA A 87 0.64 -11.86 -14.53
CA ALA A 87 -0.63 -11.15 -14.62
C ALA A 87 -0.59 -9.82 -13.84
N GLY A 88 0.02 -9.80 -12.65
CA GLY A 88 0.23 -8.56 -11.89
C GLY A 88 1.09 -7.52 -12.60
N THR A 89 2.19 -7.95 -13.21
CA THR A 89 3.05 -7.03 -13.98
C THR A 89 2.31 -6.43 -15.18
N HIS A 90 1.41 -7.20 -15.80
CA HIS A 90 0.55 -6.71 -16.88
C HIS A 90 -0.55 -5.77 -16.35
N LEU A 91 -1.17 -6.05 -15.20
CA LEU A 91 -2.15 -5.15 -14.59
C LEU A 91 -1.52 -3.79 -14.27
N HIS A 92 -0.34 -3.76 -13.67
CA HIS A 92 0.35 -2.50 -13.39
C HIS A 92 0.71 -1.71 -14.67
N THR A 93 1.03 -2.43 -15.75
CA THR A 93 1.23 -1.82 -17.07
C THR A 93 -0.09 -1.30 -17.66
N LEU A 94 -1.19 -2.03 -17.49
CA LEU A 94 -2.52 -1.66 -17.95
C LEU A 94 -3.08 -0.42 -17.21
N GLU A 95 -2.74 -0.27 -15.93
CA GLU A 95 -3.05 0.93 -15.14
C GLU A 95 -2.29 2.18 -15.63
N GLY A 96 -1.26 2.01 -16.46
CA GLY A 96 -0.48 3.12 -17.02
C GLY A 96 0.56 3.71 -16.05
N MET A 97 0.93 2.99 -14.99
CA MET A 97 1.93 3.44 -14.01
C MET A 97 3.36 3.27 -14.52
N ALA A 98 3.70 2.07 -14.97
CA ALA A 98 4.99 1.75 -15.58
C ALA A 98 4.88 0.51 -16.46
N LYS A 99 5.73 0.40 -17.49
CA LYS A 99 5.94 -0.87 -18.20
C LYS A 99 6.95 -1.69 -17.42
N VAL A 100 6.52 -2.85 -16.93
CA VAL A 100 7.36 -3.76 -16.14
C VAL A 100 8.02 -4.81 -17.03
N GLU A 101 9.35 -4.92 -16.94
CA GLU A 101 10.15 -5.96 -17.57
C GLU A 101 10.79 -6.86 -16.48
N PRO A 102 10.35 -8.12 -16.35
CA PRO A 102 11.00 -9.08 -15.47
C PRO A 102 12.36 -9.50 -16.03
N LEU A 103 13.44 -9.28 -15.27
CA LEU A 103 14.76 -9.81 -15.60
C LEU A 103 14.95 -11.21 -15.03
N HIS A 104 14.63 -11.36 -13.75
CA HIS A 104 14.67 -12.63 -13.04
C HIS A 104 13.65 -12.62 -11.90
N PHE A 105 13.04 -13.76 -11.63
CA PHE A 105 12.43 -13.99 -10.34
C PHE A 105 12.42 -15.48 -10.01
N LYS A 106 12.46 -15.76 -8.72
CA LYS A 106 12.38 -17.10 -8.16
C LYS A 106 11.48 -17.04 -6.94
N PHE A 107 10.56 -18.00 -6.88
CA PHE A 107 9.68 -18.19 -5.75
C PHE A 107 9.62 -19.67 -5.39
N ASP A 108 9.59 -19.94 -4.09
CA ASP A 108 9.34 -21.26 -3.54
C ASP A 108 8.33 -21.12 -2.39
N ALA A 109 7.15 -21.70 -2.61
CA ALA A 109 6.05 -21.65 -1.66
C ALA A 109 6.33 -22.43 -0.38
N GLU A 110 7.15 -23.49 -0.44
CA GLU A 110 7.42 -24.35 0.71
C GLU A 110 8.38 -23.67 1.69
N SER A 111 9.47 -23.09 1.17
CA SER A 111 10.42 -22.33 2.00
C SER A 111 9.97 -20.89 2.27
N GLY A 112 8.99 -20.41 1.52
CA GLY A 112 8.57 -19.02 1.56
C GLY A 112 9.59 -18.05 0.97
N PHE A 113 10.49 -18.55 0.14
CA PHE A 113 11.53 -17.76 -0.51
C PHE A 113 10.96 -16.99 -1.70
N TYR A 114 11.33 -15.71 -1.80
CA TYR A 114 11.09 -14.88 -2.97
C TYR A 114 12.32 -14.03 -3.25
N GLU A 115 12.77 -14.00 -4.50
CA GLU A 115 13.72 -13.05 -5.03
C GLU A 115 13.27 -12.62 -6.42
N GLY A 116 13.37 -11.33 -6.75
CA GLY A 116 13.06 -10.85 -8.08
C GLY A 116 13.78 -9.56 -8.42
N GLU A 117 14.02 -9.37 -9.70
CA GLU A 117 14.67 -8.22 -10.29
C GLU A 117 13.92 -7.77 -11.55
N PHE A 118 13.65 -6.47 -11.62
CA PHE A 118 12.77 -5.88 -12.62
C PHE A 118 13.32 -4.56 -13.12
N LEU A 119 13.06 -4.26 -14.39
CA LEU A 119 13.17 -2.91 -14.93
C LEU A 119 11.77 -2.31 -15.04
N TRP A 120 11.65 -1.05 -14.60
CA TRP A 120 10.47 -0.23 -14.85
C TRP A 120 10.82 0.83 -15.88
N HIS A 121 10.09 0.78 -16.99
CA HIS A 121 10.17 1.72 -18.09
C HIS A 121 8.98 2.68 -18.04
N ASN A 122 9.17 3.91 -18.47
CA ASN A 122 8.10 4.91 -18.58
C ASN A 122 7.33 5.08 -17.25
N SER A 123 8.03 5.07 -16.12
CA SER A 123 7.43 5.34 -14.81
C SER A 123 6.82 6.73 -14.80
N CYS A 124 5.50 6.77 -14.57
CA CYS A 124 4.72 7.99 -14.41
C CYS A 124 5.25 8.82 -13.24
N GLU A 125 5.62 8.18 -12.12
CA GLU A 125 6.17 8.89 -10.96
C GLU A 125 7.54 9.53 -11.28
N ALA A 126 8.41 8.82 -12.01
CA ALA A 126 9.70 9.36 -12.39
C ALA A 126 9.57 10.52 -13.39
N ASP A 127 8.71 10.39 -14.40
CA ASP A 127 8.49 11.45 -15.40
C ASP A 127 7.96 12.73 -14.75
N GLU A 128 6.93 12.61 -13.91
CA GLU A 128 6.32 13.75 -13.23
C GLU A 128 7.25 14.36 -12.17
N HIS A 129 8.04 13.54 -11.46
CA HIS A 129 9.03 14.05 -10.52
C HIS A 129 10.14 14.82 -11.24
N LEU A 130 10.69 14.29 -12.33
CA LEU A 130 11.72 14.99 -13.11
C LEU A 130 11.21 16.31 -13.67
N ALA A 131 9.98 16.34 -14.17
CA ALA A 131 9.36 17.56 -14.69
C ALA A 131 9.16 18.64 -13.61
N ALA A 132 8.87 18.25 -12.37
CA ALA A 132 8.56 19.16 -11.27
C ALA A 132 9.76 19.56 -10.42
N CYS A 133 10.64 18.61 -10.11
CA CYS A 133 11.70 18.72 -9.10
C CYS A 133 13.11 18.60 -9.70
N GLY A 134 13.23 18.16 -10.95
CA GLY A 134 14.52 17.81 -11.56
C GLY A 134 15.10 16.51 -10.99
N THR A 135 16.41 16.31 -11.21
CA THR A 135 17.12 15.11 -10.74
C THR A 135 17.42 15.20 -9.25
N GLY A 136 17.07 14.15 -8.50
CA GLY A 136 17.33 13.98 -7.08
C GLY A 136 18.45 12.98 -6.77
N GLN A 137 18.64 12.68 -5.48
CA GLN A 137 19.57 11.64 -5.00
C GLN A 137 18.86 10.35 -4.57
N ASP A 138 17.54 10.40 -4.39
CA ASP A 138 16.73 9.29 -3.90
C ASP A 138 15.78 8.76 -4.99
N PRO A 139 15.42 7.46 -4.93
CA PRO A 139 14.36 6.89 -5.77
C PRO A 139 13.00 7.55 -5.50
N VAL A 140 12.21 7.70 -6.55
CA VAL A 140 10.97 8.50 -6.53
C VAL A 140 9.71 7.69 -6.85
N CYS A 141 9.82 6.41 -7.20
CA CYS A 141 8.69 5.57 -7.62
C CYS A 141 7.98 4.94 -6.42
N TRP A 142 7.46 5.79 -5.51
CA TRP A 142 6.95 5.37 -4.20
C TRP A 142 5.63 4.59 -4.26
N THR A 143 4.70 4.99 -5.14
CA THR A 143 3.45 4.26 -5.39
C THR A 143 3.73 2.95 -6.10
N GLU A 144 4.63 2.94 -7.07
CA GLU A 144 5.01 1.71 -7.80
C GLU A 144 5.69 0.69 -6.86
N ILE A 145 6.58 1.14 -5.96
CA ILE A 145 7.16 0.29 -4.90
C ILE A 145 6.07 -0.24 -3.96
N GLY A 146 5.15 0.62 -3.53
CA GLY A 146 3.99 0.19 -2.74
C GLY A 146 3.22 -0.91 -3.45
N TYR A 147 2.87 -0.70 -4.73
CA TYR A 147 2.14 -1.66 -5.55
C TYR A 147 2.87 -3.01 -5.61
N ALA A 148 4.16 -3.01 -5.91
CA ALA A 148 4.95 -4.24 -5.98
C ALA A 148 4.92 -5.02 -4.66
N ILE A 149 5.11 -4.34 -3.52
CA ILE A 149 5.05 -4.93 -2.18
C ILE A 149 3.65 -5.54 -1.94
N GLY A 150 2.59 -4.77 -2.17
CA GLY A 150 1.21 -5.19 -1.90
C GLY A 150 0.76 -6.35 -2.79
N PHE A 151 1.12 -6.30 -4.08
CA PHE A 151 0.77 -7.33 -5.05
C PHE A 151 1.46 -8.66 -4.71
N VAL A 152 2.79 -8.63 -4.61
CA VAL A 152 3.60 -9.84 -4.40
C VAL A 152 3.32 -10.43 -3.02
N SER A 153 3.29 -9.62 -1.97
CA SER A 153 2.98 -10.12 -0.63
C SER A 153 1.55 -10.67 -0.54
N GLY A 154 0.60 -10.02 -1.21
CA GLY A 154 -0.77 -10.49 -1.30
C GLY A 154 -0.88 -11.82 -2.02
N LEU A 155 -0.12 -12.02 -3.09
CA LEU A 155 -0.13 -13.26 -3.89
C LEU A 155 0.49 -14.43 -3.14
N PHE A 156 1.61 -14.20 -2.43
CA PHE A 156 2.40 -15.26 -1.81
C PHE A 156 2.09 -15.47 -0.32
N GLY A 157 1.34 -14.58 0.32
CA GLY A 157 0.94 -14.72 1.73
C GLY A 157 2.07 -14.41 2.73
N GLN A 158 3.20 -13.89 2.26
CA GLN A 158 4.34 -13.48 3.08
C GLN A 158 4.81 -12.09 2.68
N MET A 159 5.40 -11.36 3.64
CA MET A 159 5.88 -10.00 3.38
C MET A 159 7.14 -10.01 2.51
N VAL A 160 7.01 -9.45 1.30
CA VAL A 160 8.10 -9.22 0.36
C VAL A 160 8.35 -7.73 0.22
N ILE A 161 9.59 -7.32 0.46
CA ILE A 161 10.02 -5.91 0.40
C ILE A 161 10.73 -5.66 -0.93
N PHE A 162 10.34 -4.57 -1.58
CA PHE A 162 10.93 -4.08 -2.81
C PHE A 162 11.70 -2.80 -2.56
N ARG A 163 12.90 -2.70 -3.13
CA ARG A 163 13.74 -1.51 -3.13
C ARG A 163 14.08 -1.13 -4.56
N GLU A 164 13.82 0.13 -4.91
CA GLU A 164 14.29 0.73 -6.16
C GLU A 164 15.78 1.10 -5.98
N VAL A 165 16.66 0.40 -6.68
CA VAL A 165 18.12 0.54 -6.56
C VAL A 165 18.72 1.47 -7.61
N GLU A 166 18.03 1.63 -8.74
CA GLU A 166 18.32 2.63 -9.76
C GLU A 166 17.00 3.31 -10.13
N CYS A 167 17.02 4.62 -10.38
CA CYS A 167 15.81 5.38 -10.69
C CYS A 167 16.13 6.46 -11.72
N ARG A 168 15.21 6.66 -12.68
CA ARG A 168 15.27 7.79 -13.61
C ARG A 168 15.21 9.14 -12.89
N GLY A 169 14.47 9.23 -11.78
CA GLY A 169 14.46 10.41 -10.91
C GLY A 169 15.85 10.75 -10.32
N MET A 170 16.75 9.77 -10.23
CA MET A 170 18.15 9.95 -9.81
C MET A 170 19.12 10.15 -11.00
N GLY A 171 18.63 10.16 -12.23
CA GLY A 171 19.43 10.30 -13.45
C GLY A 171 19.89 8.99 -14.09
N HIS A 172 19.40 7.83 -13.63
CA HIS A 172 19.67 6.54 -14.30
C HIS A 172 18.89 6.40 -15.62
N ALA A 173 19.31 5.49 -16.48
CA ALA A 173 18.66 5.26 -17.78
C ALA A 173 17.25 4.65 -17.65
N SER A 174 17.06 3.77 -16.67
CA SER A 174 15.80 3.11 -16.34
C SER A 174 15.69 2.95 -14.83
N CYS A 175 14.48 2.69 -14.34
CA CYS A 175 14.30 2.32 -12.95
C CYS A 175 14.53 0.81 -12.79
N ARG A 176 15.26 0.40 -11.75
CA ARG A 176 15.60 -1.00 -11.46
C ARG A 176 15.21 -1.32 -10.04
N VAL A 177 14.50 -2.43 -9.85
CA VAL A 177 13.87 -2.78 -8.58
C VAL A 177 14.21 -4.21 -8.21
N ILE A 178 14.57 -4.41 -6.94
CA ILE A 178 14.87 -5.72 -6.36
C ILE A 178 13.83 -6.02 -5.27
N GLY A 179 13.19 -7.17 -5.37
CA GLY A 179 12.26 -7.69 -4.37
C GLY A 179 12.84 -8.90 -3.66
N LYS A 180 12.80 -8.93 -2.33
CA LYS A 180 13.18 -10.09 -1.51
C LYS A 180 12.26 -10.23 -0.31
N THR A 181 12.18 -11.43 0.27
CA THR A 181 11.46 -11.59 1.54
C THR A 181 12.08 -10.71 2.61
N ALA A 182 11.27 -10.26 3.57
CA ALA A 182 11.75 -9.39 4.64
C ALA A 182 12.94 -9.99 5.42
N GLU A 183 12.91 -11.30 5.64
CA GLU A 183 14.00 -12.05 6.31
C GLU A 183 15.32 -12.00 5.53
N GLN A 184 15.29 -12.06 4.20
CA GLN A 184 16.50 -12.00 3.36
C GLN A 184 17.17 -10.62 3.39
N TRP A 185 16.40 -9.56 3.55
CA TRP A 185 16.95 -8.21 3.70
C TRP A 185 17.57 -8.01 5.08
N GLY A 186 16.92 -8.51 6.12
CA GLY A 186 17.29 -8.26 7.52
C GLY A 186 16.83 -6.88 8.00
N ASP A 187 17.26 -5.80 7.35
CA ASP A 187 17.08 -4.40 7.78
C ASP A 187 15.85 -3.70 7.20
N VAL A 188 14.65 -4.23 7.45
CA VAL A 188 13.41 -3.77 6.78
C VAL A 188 12.62 -2.73 7.56
N GLU A 189 13.08 -2.28 8.72
CA GLU A 189 12.32 -1.39 9.61
C GLU A 189 11.92 -0.09 8.91
N ARG A 190 12.83 0.49 8.12
CA ARG A 190 12.54 1.71 7.35
C ARG A 190 11.48 1.46 6.28
N ASP A 191 11.58 0.36 5.53
CA ASP A 191 10.62 0.01 4.49
C ASP A 191 9.22 -0.20 5.08
N LEU A 192 9.15 -0.96 6.19
CA LEU A 192 7.91 -1.21 6.92
C LEU A 192 7.33 0.07 7.53
N SER A 193 8.18 1.03 7.94
CA SER A 193 7.70 2.31 8.47
C SER A 193 6.83 3.07 7.46
N TYR A 194 7.15 2.99 6.16
CA TYR A 194 6.34 3.63 5.11
C TYR A 194 4.97 2.98 4.93
N LEU A 195 4.84 1.68 5.19
CA LEU A 195 3.58 0.94 5.14
C LEU A 195 2.70 1.19 6.37
N SER A 196 3.29 1.62 7.48
CA SER A 196 2.55 2.01 8.67
C SER A 196 1.97 3.43 8.52
N VAL A 197 0.77 3.65 9.05
CA VAL A 197 0.32 5.02 9.31
C VAL A 197 1.10 5.46 10.54
N ALA A 198 2.12 6.29 10.34
CA ALA A 198 2.79 6.94 11.47
C ALA A 198 1.71 7.54 12.37
N LYS A 199 1.67 7.12 13.64
CA LYS A 199 0.96 7.91 14.66
C LYS A 199 1.68 9.24 14.68
N THR A 200 1.18 10.22 13.95
CA THR A 200 1.66 11.59 14.08
C THR A 200 1.55 11.91 15.55
N ALA A 201 2.69 12.04 16.22
CA ALA A 201 2.75 12.78 17.47
C ALA A 201 2.25 14.17 17.09
N VAL A 202 0.97 14.41 17.34
CA VAL A 202 0.44 15.77 17.41
C VAL A 202 1.42 16.48 18.34
N PRO A 203 2.06 17.60 17.93
CA PRO A 203 2.76 18.42 18.89
C PRO A 203 1.71 18.78 19.92
N ALA A 204 1.77 18.12 21.07
CA ALA A 204 0.99 18.50 22.22
C ALA A 204 1.51 19.89 22.56
N HIS A 205 0.88 20.92 22.00
CA HIS A 205 0.97 22.26 22.53
C HIS A 205 0.61 22.09 23.99
N THR A 206 1.65 22.14 24.81
CA THR A 206 1.62 21.90 26.23
C THR A 206 0.87 23.09 26.81
N LEU A 207 -0.46 23.00 26.84
CA LEU A 207 -1.25 23.79 27.76
C LEU A 207 -0.94 23.22 29.14
N ALA A 208 0.12 23.76 29.73
CA ALA A 208 0.41 23.61 31.14
C ALA A 208 -0.82 24.14 31.91
N LEU A 209 -1.68 23.21 32.33
CA LEU A 209 -2.64 23.46 33.39
C LEU A 209 -2.22 22.63 34.58
N ALA A 210 -1.93 23.38 35.64
CA ALA A 210 -1.33 22.96 36.88
C ALA A 210 -2.20 21.97 37.67
N ASN A 211 -1.49 21.10 38.39
CA ASN A 211 -1.79 20.54 39.72
C ASN A 211 -3.23 20.11 40.04
N ALA A 212 -3.39 18.81 40.36
CA ALA A 212 -4.07 18.38 41.59
C ALA A 212 -4.11 16.85 41.76
N HIS A 213 -3.42 16.37 42.82
CA HIS A 213 -3.77 15.22 43.67
C HIS A 213 -3.76 13.80 43.06
N TYR A 214 -2.66 13.08 43.32
CA TYR A 214 -2.64 11.62 43.37
C TYR A 214 -3.19 11.16 44.72
N ASP A 215 -4.40 10.57 44.71
CA ASP A 215 -4.86 9.69 45.78
C ASP A 215 -4.73 8.23 45.32
N ALA A 216 -4.18 7.40 46.20
CA ALA A 216 -3.90 5.99 45.99
C ALA A 216 -5.18 5.13 46.10
N GLY A 217 -5.50 4.38 45.04
CA GLY A 217 -6.54 3.34 45.00
C GLY A 217 -6.11 2.14 44.13
N PRO A 218 -6.63 0.92 44.37
CA PRO A 218 -6.04 -0.34 43.92
C PRO A 218 -6.28 -0.68 42.43
N PRO A 219 -5.46 -1.56 41.82
CA PRO A 219 -5.36 -1.70 40.37
C PRO A 219 -6.49 -2.59 39.83
N THR A 220 -7.34 -2.06 38.95
CA THR A 220 -8.28 -2.87 38.16
C THR A 220 -8.56 -2.20 36.82
N GLY A 221 -8.08 -2.81 35.73
CA GLY A 221 -8.33 -2.35 34.37
C GLY A 221 -7.22 -2.80 33.43
N THR A 222 -7.45 -3.90 32.74
CA THR A 222 -6.52 -4.54 31.80
C THR A 222 -6.18 -3.62 30.63
N ASP A 223 -5.01 -3.00 30.67
CA ASP A 223 -4.39 -2.34 29.52
C ASP A 223 -3.73 -3.39 28.60
N GLN A 224 -4.47 -4.48 28.32
CA GLN A 224 -4.05 -5.44 27.31
C GLN A 224 -4.34 -4.83 25.93
N PRO A 225 -3.35 -4.80 25.03
CA PRO A 225 -3.58 -4.30 23.67
C PRO A 225 -4.68 -5.15 23.02
N LEU A 226 -5.67 -4.49 22.42
CA LEU A 226 -6.70 -5.14 21.63
C LEU A 226 -6.04 -5.91 20.48
N ILE A 227 -6.05 -7.25 20.51
CA ILE A 227 -5.45 -8.11 19.48
C ILE A 227 -6.54 -8.51 18.47
N GLY A 228 -6.43 -8.02 17.25
CA GLY A 228 -7.30 -8.41 16.14
C GLY A 228 -6.88 -7.76 14.81
N ALA A 229 -7.07 -8.46 13.69
CA ALA A 229 -6.61 -8.03 12.37
C ALA A 229 -7.72 -8.02 11.29
N SER A 230 -8.97 -8.35 11.65
CA SER A 230 -10.07 -8.38 10.69
C SER A 230 -10.57 -6.97 10.36
N ALA A 231 -11.14 -6.79 9.17
CA ALA A 231 -11.72 -5.52 8.76
C ALA A 231 -12.85 -5.05 9.72
N ALA A 232 -13.68 -5.98 10.19
CA ALA A 232 -14.75 -5.71 11.15
C ALA A 232 -14.20 -5.24 12.51
N PHE A 233 -13.12 -5.87 12.99
CA PHE A 233 -12.44 -5.48 14.22
C PHE A 233 -11.83 -4.07 14.12
N ASN A 234 -11.13 -3.79 13.02
CA ASN A 234 -10.54 -2.47 12.77
C ASN A 234 -11.61 -1.37 12.68
N ALA A 235 -12.73 -1.65 12.00
CA ALA A 235 -13.85 -0.72 11.89
C ALA A 235 -14.51 -0.43 13.25
N ALA A 236 -14.74 -1.46 14.07
CA ALA A 236 -15.29 -1.31 15.42
C ALA A 236 -14.36 -0.52 16.34
N THR A 237 -13.06 -0.79 16.28
CA THR A 237 -12.02 -0.09 17.07
C THR A 237 -11.93 1.39 16.68
N GLN A 238 -11.95 1.70 15.38
CA GLN A 238 -11.99 3.07 14.88
C GLN A 238 -13.30 3.80 15.25
N ALA A 239 -14.44 3.10 15.28
CA ALA A 239 -15.70 3.68 15.73
C ALA A 239 -15.64 4.05 17.23
N LEU A 240 -15.12 3.15 18.07
CA LEU A 240 -14.91 3.41 19.50
C LEU A 240 -13.93 4.56 19.74
N GLN A 241 -12.79 4.59 19.04
CA GLN A 241 -11.81 5.68 19.17
C GLN A 241 -12.36 7.06 18.83
N ARG A 242 -13.26 7.16 17.83
CA ARG A 242 -13.89 8.43 17.44
C ARG A 242 -14.80 9.00 18.52
N VAL A 243 -15.49 8.13 19.27
CA VAL A 243 -16.45 8.55 20.31
C VAL A 243 -15.83 8.58 21.71
N ALA A 244 -14.70 7.90 21.93
CA ALA A 244 -14.05 7.75 23.23
C ALA A 244 -13.71 9.08 23.92
N MET A 245 -13.36 10.10 23.14
CA MET A 245 -13.02 11.43 23.66
C MET A 245 -14.19 12.41 23.67
N THR A 246 -15.40 11.94 23.38
CA THR A 246 -16.60 12.77 23.30
C THR A 246 -17.55 12.46 24.46
N PRO A 247 -18.33 13.45 24.95
CA PRO A 247 -19.37 13.20 25.95
C PRO A 247 -20.63 12.55 25.35
N ALA A 248 -20.57 12.05 24.11
CA ALA A 248 -21.71 11.45 23.44
C ALA A 248 -22.08 10.11 24.11
N THR A 249 -23.37 9.90 24.34
CA THR A 249 -23.87 8.59 24.77
C THR A 249 -23.72 7.59 23.61
N VAL A 250 -23.00 6.49 23.86
CA VAL A 250 -22.72 5.45 22.85
C VAL A 250 -23.63 4.24 23.08
N LEU A 251 -24.30 3.79 22.02
CA LEU A 251 -25.02 2.50 22.01
C LEU A 251 -24.10 1.43 21.41
N ILE A 252 -23.71 0.43 22.21
CA ILE A 252 -22.93 -0.73 21.73
C ILE A 252 -23.89 -1.88 21.39
N SER A 253 -24.01 -2.18 20.09
CA SER A 253 -24.86 -3.26 19.58
C SER A 253 -24.02 -4.50 19.22
N GLY A 254 -24.60 -5.70 19.37
CA GLY A 254 -23.96 -6.98 19.06
C GLY A 254 -24.73 -8.15 19.66
N GLU A 255 -24.27 -9.38 19.43
CA GLU A 255 -24.86 -10.59 20.00
C GLU A 255 -24.55 -10.73 21.50
N SER A 256 -25.21 -11.67 22.18
CA SER A 256 -24.87 -12.00 23.57
C SER A 256 -23.52 -12.73 23.63
N GLY A 257 -22.69 -12.40 24.61
CA GLY A 257 -21.37 -13.03 24.81
C GLY A 257 -20.18 -12.31 24.15
N VAL A 258 -20.41 -11.24 23.40
CA VAL A 258 -19.34 -10.49 22.69
C VAL A 258 -18.55 -9.49 23.56
N GLY A 259 -18.75 -9.50 24.88
CA GLY A 259 -17.99 -8.63 25.80
C GLY A 259 -18.27 -7.12 25.69
N LYS A 260 -19.55 -6.71 25.63
CA LYS A 260 -19.95 -5.28 25.53
C LYS A 260 -19.77 -4.47 26.83
N ARG A 261 -19.28 -5.09 27.90
CA ARG A 261 -19.15 -4.49 29.24
C ARG A 261 -17.69 -4.37 29.62
#